data_AF-A0A7S3SDD9-F1
#
_entry.id   AF-A0A7S3SDD9-F1
#
_cell.length_a   1.000
_cell.length_b   1.000
_cell.length_c   1.000
_cell.angle_alpha   90.00
_cell.angle_beta   90.00
_cell.angle_gamma   90.00
#
_symmetry.space_group_name_H-M   'P 1'
#
loop_
_entity.id
_entity.type
_entity.pdbx_description
1 polymer ?
#
loop_
_entity_poly.entity_id
_entity_poly.type
_entity_poly.pdbx_seq_one_letter_code
_entity_poly.pdbx_strand_id
1 'polypeptide(L)'
;PPRECEADYGDGATLSCAAGSTAFCSGAVAFELLTEQEQDTALRTTVVYAAHPFKRFAGCGMTRDGLRCVGGVEVECTIGDNERAGQLRLPLVWRHPTSGRPALMPHTRCLEAVEIASSDGAAPPAVLGTEEAAQKRKTDGTDTPGEGWESPHLHEQASWEGGPGRHT
;
A
#
# COMPACT_ATOMS: atom_id res chain seq x y z
N PRO A 1 -31.91 12.14 -1.05
CA PRO A 1 -31.09 12.40 0.17
C PRO A 1 -29.77 11.63 0.04
N PRO A 2 -28.63 12.15 0.56
CA PRO A 2 -27.40 11.37 0.66
C PRO A 2 -27.70 10.08 1.43
N ARG A 3 -27.18 8.95 0.95
CA ARG A 3 -27.23 7.71 1.74
C ARG A 3 -26.16 7.84 2.84
N GLU A 4 -26.58 7.77 4.09
CA GLU A 4 -25.65 7.69 5.22
C GLU A 4 -25.11 6.27 5.35
N CYS A 5 -23.86 6.16 5.74
CA CYS A 5 -23.13 4.92 5.96
C CYS A 5 -22.40 5.01 7.30
N GLU A 6 -22.08 3.85 7.86
CA GLU A 6 -21.37 3.75 9.13
C GLU A 6 -20.06 3.00 8.91
N ALA A 7 -18.94 3.66 9.25
CA ALA A 7 -17.65 3.01 9.38
C ALA A 7 -17.46 2.51 10.82
N ASP A 8 -17.02 1.26 10.95
CA ASP A 8 -16.77 0.57 12.22
C ASP A 8 -15.36 -0.04 12.13
N TYR A 9 -14.51 0.33 13.09
CA TYR A 9 -13.09 -0.06 13.13
C TYR A 9 -12.80 -1.12 14.20
N GLY A 10 -13.84 -1.72 14.80
CA GLY A 10 -13.70 -2.85 15.73
C GLY A 10 -13.33 -2.48 17.16
N ASP A 11 -13.22 -1.19 17.50
CA ASP A 11 -13.04 -0.67 18.86
C ASP A 11 -14.38 -0.32 19.55
N GLY A 12 -15.50 -0.57 18.87
CA GLY A 12 -16.85 -0.22 19.32
C GLY A 12 -17.25 1.22 19.04
N ALA A 13 -16.35 2.05 18.49
CA ALA A 13 -16.69 3.37 17.98
C ALA A 13 -17.14 3.28 16.51
N THR A 14 -18.16 4.07 16.17
CA THR A 14 -18.65 4.16 14.79
C THR A 14 -18.65 5.60 14.29
N LEU A 15 -18.39 5.77 13.00
CA LEU A 15 -18.36 7.07 12.33
C LEU A 15 -19.45 7.10 11.24
N SER A 16 -20.43 7.99 11.42
CA SER A 16 -21.42 8.28 10.37
C SER A 16 -20.79 9.13 9.28
N CYS A 17 -20.93 8.70 8.02
CA CYS A 17 -20.40 9.41 6.86
C CYS A 17 -21.33 9.27 5.64
N ALA A 18 -21.23 10.21 4.70
CA ALA A 18 -21.96 10.10 3.44
C ALA A 18 -21.40 8.94 2.59
N ALA A 19 -22.24 8.21 1.88
CA ALA A 19 -21.81 7.20 0.92
C ALA A 19 -20.83 7.82 -0.09
N GLY A 20 -19.71 7.12 -0.34
CA GLY A 20 -18.62 7.63 -1.17
C GLY A 20 -17.57 8.46 -0.43
N SER A 21 -17.70 8.65 0.88
CA SER A 21 -16.64 9.25 1.70
C SER A 21 -15.37 8.40 1.69
N THR A 22 -14.22 9.05 1.84
CA THR A 22 -12.92 8.38 2.01
C THR A 22 -12.46 8.56 3.45
N ALA A 23 -12.10 7.46 4.11
CA ALA A 23 -11.49 7.48 5.42
C ALA A 23 -9.96 7.49 5.32
N PHE A 24 -9.29 8.21 6.21
CA PHE A 24 -7.84 8.26 6.32
C PHE A 24 -7.41 7.90 7.73
N CYS A 25 -6.34 7.13 7.86
CA CYS A 25 -5.68 6.84 9.13
C CYS A 25 -4.24 7.38 9.12
N SER A 26 -3.78 7.82 10.29
CA SER A 26 -2.40 8.28 10.44
C SER A 26 -1.51 7.12 10.86
N GLY A 27 -0.60 6.71 9.97
CA GLY A 27 0.39 5.68 10.27
C GLY A 27 1.31 6.03 11.44
N ALA A 28 1.57 7.33 11.66
CA ALA A 28 2.38 7.80 12.78
C ALA A 28 1.66 7.65 14.12
N VAL A 29 0.38 8.04 14.18
CA VAL A 29 -0.46 7.85 15.38
C VAL A 29 -0.67 6.35 15.63
N ALA A 30 -0.92 5.57 14.58
CA ALA A 30 -1.08 4.12 14.69
C ALA A 30 0.18 3.45 15.29
N PHE A 31 1.38 3.87 14.87
CA PHE A 31 2.63 3.37 15.45
C PHE A 31 2.78 3.75 16.94
N GLU A 32 2.44 4.98 17.32
CA GLU A 32 2.53 5.45 18.70
C GLU A 32 1.55 4.74 19.65
N LEU A 33 0.41 4.29 19.13
CA LEU A 33 -0.59 3.54 19.90
C LEU A 33 -0.20 2.07 20.12
N LEU A 34 0.80 1.55 19.41
CA LEU A 34 1.34 0.21 19.66
C LEU A 34 2.06 0.13 21.00
N THR A 35 2.00 -1.03 21.65
CA THR A 35 2.86 -1.36 22.79
C THR A 35 4.33 -1.40 22.37
N GLU A 36 5.26 -1.26 23.33
CA GLU A 36 6.70 -1.31 23.03
C GLU A 36 7.13 -2.61 22.31
N GLN A 37 6.53 -3.74 22.69
CA GLN A 37 6.78 -5.03 22.06
C GLN A 37 6.28 -5.08 20.60
N GLU A 38 5.11 -4.49 20.34
CA GLU A 38 4.55 -4.39 19.00
C GLU A 38 5.34 -3.40 18.13
N GLN A 39 5.83 -2.30 18.70
CA GLN A 39 6.70 -1.36 18.00
C GLN A 39 8.01 -2.02 17.57
N ASP A 40 8.67 -2.78 18.46
CA ASP A 40 9.85 -3.57 18.10
C ASP A 40 9.54 -4.54 16.96
N THR A 41 8.46 -5.30 17.09
CA THR A 41 8.03 -6.25 16.06
C THR A 41 7.81 -5.54 14.73
N ALA A 42 7.12 -4.40 14.72
CA ALA A 42 6.83 -3.62 13.52
C ALA A 42 8.10 -3.07 12.86
N LEU A 43 9.08 -2.61 13.65
CA LEU A 43 10.38 -2.11 13.15
C LEU A 43 11.22 -3.22 12.50
N ARG A 44 11.00 -4.48 12.89
CA ARG A 44 11.68 -5.67 12.35
C ARG A 44 10.85 -6.41 11.30
N THR A 45 9.73 -5.82 10.89
CA THR A 45 8.81 -6.40 9.91
C THR A 45 9.04 -5.85 8.51
N THR A 46 9.13 -6.75 7.53
CA THR A 46 9.13 -6.47 6.10
C THR A 46 7.78 -6.85 5.50
N VAL A 47 7.21 -5.95 4.72
CA VAL A 47 6.02 -6.20 3.90
C VAL A 47 6.44 -6.54 2.47
N VAL A 48 5.87 -7.62 1.95
CA VAL A 48 6.14 -8.10 0.59
C VAL A 48 4.89 -7.89 -0.26
N TYR A 49 5.01 -7.04 -1.27
CA TYR A 49 3.93 -6.73 -2.20
C TYR A 49 4.01 -7.59 -3.46
N ALA A 50 2.88 -8.15 -3.87
CA ALA A 50 2.78 -8.90 -5.12
C ALA A 50 3.15 -8.03 -6.33
N ALA A 51 3.78 -8.61 -7.35
CA ALA A 51 4.18 -7.88 -8.57
C ALA A 51 2.99 -7.27 -9.36
N HIS A 52 1.83 -7.94 -9.32
CA HIS A 52 0.59 -7.47 -9.93
C HIS A 52 -0.55 -7.52 -8.90
N PRO A 53 -0.53 -6.64 -7.88
CA PRO A 53 -1.35 -6.85 -6.69
C PRO A 53 -2.85 -6.77 -6.98
N PHE A 54 -3.28 -5.86 -7.85
CA PHE A 54 -4.70 -5.78 -8.21
C PHE A 54 -5.17 -6.95 -9.09
N LYS A 55 -4.29 -7.58 -9.89
CA LYS A 55 -4.59 -8.82 -10.62
C LYS A 55 -4.64 -10.01 -9.66
N ARG A 56 -3.69 -10.07 -8.72
CA ARG A 56 -3.56 -11.12 -7.70
C ARG A 56 -4.74 -11.16 -6.75
N PHE A 57 -5.23 -10.00 -6.34
CA PHE A 57 -6.30 -9.87 -5.34
C PHE A 57 -7.62 -9.37 -5.93
N ALA A 58 -7.82 -9.46 -7.25
CA ALA A 58 -9.04 -9.01 -7.93
C ALA A 58 -10.31 -9.69 -7.36
N GLY A 59 -10.22 -11.00 -7.11
CA GLY A 59 -11.32 -11.79 -6.54
C GLY A 59 -11.49 -11.68 -5.03
N CYS A 60 -10.59 -10.98 -4.33
CA CYS A 60 -10.66 -10.84 -2.87
C CYS A 60 -11.54 -9.64 -2.47
N GLY A 61 -12.47 -9.91 -1.57
CA GLY A 61 -13.16 -8.88 -0.80
C GLY A 61 -12.24 -8.26 0.26
N MET A 62 -12.79 -7.32 1.03
CA MET A 62 -12.11 -6.69 2.16
C MET A 62 -13.02 -6.79 3.40
N THR A 63 -12.42 -6.89 4.59
CA THR A 63 -13.14 -6.73 5.85
C THR A 63 -13.86 -5.38 5.91
N ARG A 64 -14.87 -5.27 6.78
CA ARG A 64 -15.69 -4.04 6.93
C ARG A 64 -14.84 -2.81 7.28
N ASP A 65 -13.77 -3.00 8.07
CA ASP A 65 -12.80 -1.96 8.44
C ASP A 65 -11.82 -1.60 7.31
N GLY A 66 -11.83 -2.31 6.19
CA GLY A 66 -10.96 -2.07 5.05
C GLY A 66 -9.52 -2.57 5.22
N LEU A 67 -9.19 -3.23 6.33
CA LEU A 67 -7.79 -3.53 6.71
C LEU A 67 -7.31 -4.92 6.29
N ARG A 68 -8.18 -5.88 5.98
CA ARG A 68 -7.80 -7.26 5.66
C ARG A 68 -8.55 -7.82 4.46
N CYS A 69 -7.83 -8.42 3.50
CA CYS A 69 -8.45 -9.18 2.41
C CYS A 69 -9.20 -10.41 2.93
N VAL A 70 -10.43 -10.62 2.43
CA VAL A 70 -11.29 -11.77 2.75
C VAL A 70 -11.79 -12.45 1.48
N GLY A 71 -12.10 -13.73 1.57
CA GLY A 71 -12.34 -14.60 0.41
C GLY A 71 -11.04 -15.30 0.03
N GLY A 72 -11.09 -16.64 -0.05
CA GLY A 72 -9.92 -17.49 -0.24
C GLY A 72 -9.07 -17.06 -1.43
N VAL A 73 -7.77 -17.33 -1.34
CA VAL A 73 -6.79 -17.16 -2.42
C VAL A 73 -7.01 -18.25 -3.48
N GLU A 74 -8.22 -18.37 -3.99
CA GLU A 74 -8.61 -19.33 -5.04
C GLU A 74 -8.49 -18.71 -6.44
N VAL A 75 -7.79 -17.58 -6.55
CA VAL A 75 -7.19 -17.24 -7.83
C VAL A 75 -5.79 -17.82 -7.77
N GLU A 76 -5.61 -18.99 -8.38
CA GLU A 76 -4.36 -19.31 -9.04
C GLU A 76 -4.08 -18.14 -9.99
N CYS A 77 -3.51 -17.06 -9.46
CA CYS A 77 -3.02 -16.00 -10.31
C CYS A 77 -1.88 -16.68 -11.02
N THR A 78 -2.16 -17.13 -12.24
CA THR A 78 -1.23 -17.65 -13.22
C THR A 78 -0.37 -16.45 -13.60
N ILE A 79 0.45 -16.01 -12.65
CA ILE A 79 1.51 -15.05 -12.88
C ILE A 79 2.65 -15.92 -13.40
N GLY A 80 3.04 -15.72 -14.65
CA GLY A 80 4.15 -16.47 -15.24
C GLY A 80 5.43 -16.21 -14.41
N ASP A 81 6.39 -17.13 -14.44
CA ASP A 81 7.61 -17.01 -13.63
C ASP A 81 8.38 -15.69 -13.88
N ASN A 82 8.27 -15.13 -15.08
CA ASN A 82 8.85 -13.82 -15.43
C ASN A 82 8.17 -12.63 -14.74
N GLU A 83 6.92 -12.74 -14.29
CA GLU A 83 6.16 -11.67 -13.64
C GLU A 83 6.50 -11.52 -12.15
N ARG A 84 7.06 -12.56 -11.50
CA ARG A 84 7.47 -12.51 -10.07
C ARG A 84 8.58 -11.50 -9.79
N ALA A 85 9.37 -11.15 -10.81
CA ALA A 85 10.49 -10.23 -10.68
C ALA A 85 10.07 -8.76 -10.41
N GLY A 86 8.76 -8.45 -10.41
CA GLY A 86 8.20 -7.17 -9.95
C GLY A 86 7.84 -7.08 -8.46
N GLN A 87 8.13 -8.11 -7.65
CA GLN A 87 7.82 -8.10 -6.22
C GLN A 87 8.58 -6.99 -5.48
N LEU A 88 7.91 -6.27 -4.58
CA LEU A 88 8.53 -5.21 -3.78
C LEU A 88 8.63 -5.65 -2.32
N ARG A 89 9.79 -5.46 -1.72
CA ARG A 89 10.05 -5.76 -0.31
C ARG A 89 10.38 -4.46 0.40
N LEU A 90 9.49 -4.00 1.27
CA LEU A 90 9.58 -2.69 1.91
C LEU A 90 9.47 -2.86 3.43
N PRO A 91 10.10 -1.98 4.24
CA PRO A 91 9.86 -1.99 5.68
C PRO A 91 8.39 -1.66 5.97
N LEU A 92 7.82 -2.28 7.01
CA LEU A 92 6.48 -1.94 7.48
C LEU A 92 6.44 -0.52 8.06
N VAL A 93 7.51 -0.12 8.76
CA VAL A 93 7.65 1.17 9.41
C VAL A 93 8.55 2.08 8.59
N TRP A 94 8.04 3.26 8.25
CA TRP A 94 8.77 4.30 7.53
C TRP A 94 9.13 5.44 8.47
N ARG A 95 10.27 6.07 8.25
CA ARG A 95 10.66 7.28 9.00
C ARG A 95 10.45 8.50 8.12
N HIS A 96 9.76 9.50 8.65
CA HIS A 96 9.63 10.78 7.97
C HIS A 96 11.01 11.41 7.77
N PRO A 97 11.37 11.86 6.55
CA PRO A 97 12.75 12.28 6.23
C PRO A 97 13.22 13.50 7.05
N THR A 98 12.32 14.43 7.38
CA THR A 98 12.66 15.63 8.17
C THR A 98 12.57 15.43 9.68
N SER A 99 11.45 14.90 10.20
CA SER A 99 11.23 14.75 11.64
C SER A 99 11.73 13.44 12.24
N GLY A 100 12.07 12.44 11.41
CA GLY A 100 12.48 11.10 11.86
C GLY A 100 11.35 10.26 12.48
N ARG A 101 10.13 10.80 12.57
CA ARG A 101 8.97 10.16 13.22
C ARG A 101 8.61 8.85 12.49
N PRO A 102 8.51 7.71 13.20
CA PRO A 102 8.10 6.44 12.62
C PRO A 102 6.61 6.44 12.28
N ALA A 103 6.24 5.73 11.22
CA ALA A 103 4.85 5.54 10.80
C ALA A 103 4.64 4.15 10.21
N LEU A 104 3.57 3.47 10.62
CA LEU A 104 3.11 2.24 9.97
C LEU A 104 2.55 2.57 8.59
N MET A 105 3.09 1.96 7.54
CA MET A 105 2.68 2.22 6.16
C MET A 105 2.39 0.95 5.33
N PRO A 106 1.54 0.01 5.79
CA PRO A 106 1.11 -1.10 4.95
C PRO A 106 0.04 -0.67 3.95
N HIS A 107 0.11 -1.19 2.72
CA HIS A 107 -1.03 -1.22 1.81
C HIS A 107 -1.63 -2.63 1.80
N THR A 108 -2.52 -2.89 2.76
CA THR A 108 -2.94 -4.24 3.17
C THR A 108 -3.54 -5.07 2.02
N ARG A 109 -4.26 -4.45 1.10
CA ARG A 109 -4.83 -5.13 -0.08
C ARG A 109 -3.79 -5.78 -0.99
N CYS A 110 -2.56 -5.29 -0.97
CA CYS A 110 -1.52 -5.68 -1.92
C CYS A 110 -0.46 -6.63 -1.34
N LEU A 111 -0.60 -7.01 -0.07
CA LEU A 111 0.38 -7.84 0.64
C LEU A 111 0.28 -9.30 0.20
N GLU A 112 1.40 -9.84 -0.26
CA GLU A 112 1.59 -11.28 -0.54
C GLU A 112 2.13 -12.01 0.69
N ALA A 113 3.03 -11.37 1.45
CA ALA A 113 3.61 -11.92 2.66
C ALA A 113 4.02 -10.83 3.65
N VAL A 114 4.12 -11.22 4.93
CA VAL A 114 4.71 -10.44 6.01
C VAL A 114 5.82 -11.26 6.61
N GLU A 115 7.01 -10.68 6.71
CA GLU A 115 8.19 -11.36 7.22
C GLU A 115 8.72 -10.60 8.44
N ILE A 116 8.94 -11.32 9.54
CA ILE A 116 9.41 -10.76 10.79
C ILE A 116 10.79 -11.38 11.08
N ALA A 117 11.81 -10.55 11.24
CA ALA A 117 13.14 -11.05 11.59
C ALA A 117 13.10 -11.76 12.96
N SER A 118 13.92 -12.78 13.17
CA SER A 118 13.88 -13.59 14.41
C SER A 118 14.76 -13.06 15.56
N SER A 119 15.55 -12.00 15.33
CA SER A 119 16.43 -11.35 16.34
C SER A 119 16.50 -9.83 16.10
N ASP A 120 17.22 -9.08 16.95
CA ASP A 120 17.35 -7.60 17.07
C ASP A 120 17.68 -6.80 15.79
N GLY A 121 17.64 -7.43 14.61
CA GLY A 121 17.80 -6.77 13.33
C GLY A 121 16.56 -5.99 12.92
N ALA A 122 16.72 -4.71 12.63
CA ALA A 122 15.71 -3.90 11.92
C ALA A 122 15.36 -4.54 10.57
N ALA A 123 14.16 -4.25 10.06
CA ALA A 123 13.77 -4.69 8.73
C ALA A 123 14.86 -4.29 7.70
N PRO A 124 15.25 -5.17 6.78
CA PRO A 124 16.19 -4.84 5.72
C PRO A 124 15.73 -3.60 4.96
N PRO A 125 16.68 -2.84 4.37
CA PRO A 125 16.32 -1.68 3.56
C PRO A 125 15.37 -2.08 2.43
N ALA A 126 14.56 -1.12 1.98
CA ALA A 126 13.66 -1.29 0.86
C ALA A 126 14.40 -1.87 -0.36
N VAL A 127 13.95 -3.03 -0.85
CA VAL A 127 14.43 -3.65 -2.09
C VAL A 127 13.31 -3.54 -3.11
N LEU A 128 13.53 -2.70 -4.12
CA LEU A 128 12.66 -2.65 -5.30
C LEU A 128 12.95 -3.87 -6.18
N GLY A 129 11.94 -4.36 -6.90
CA GLY A 129 12.11 -5.41 -7.91
C GLY A 129 13.20 -5.02 -8.91
N THR A 130 13.91 -6.01 -9.45
CA THR A 130 15.14 -5.74 -10.22
C THR A 130 14.88 -4.90 -11.47
N GLU A 131 15.81 -3.99 -11.80
CA GLU A 131 15.73 -3.17 -13.02
C GLU A 131 15.66 -4.03 -14.30
N GLU A 132 16.33 -5.18 -14.29
CA GLU A 132 16.27 -6.17 -15.36
C GLU A 132 14.84 -6.69 -15.59
N ALA A 133 14.05 -6.87 -14.53
CA ALA A 133 12.64 -7.24 -14.63
C ALA A 133 11.79 -6.11 -15.23
N ALA A 134 12.11 -4.86 -14.89
CA ALA A 134 11.44 -3.69 -15.44
C ALA A 134 11.79 -3.47 -16.92
N GLN A 135 13.04 -3.74 -17.32
CA GLN A 135 13.52 -3.66 -18.69
C GLN A 135 12.89 -4.76 -19.56
N LYS A 136 12.82 -6.00 -19.06
CA LYS A 136 12.22 -7.14 -19.76
C LYS A 136 10.73 -6.95 -20.05
N ARG A 137 9.99 -6.29 -19.13
CA ARG A 137 8.59 -5.86 -19.37
C ARG A 137 8.45 -4.86 -20.52
N LYS A 138 9.42 -3.96 -20.70
CA LYS A 138 9.40 -3.01 -21.84
C LYS A 138 9.70 -3.68 -23.17
N THR A 139 10.48 -4.76 -23.17
CA THR A 139 10.90 -5.45 -24.40
C THR A 139 9.95 -6.57 -24.84
N ASP A 140 9.22 -7.19 -23.93
CA ASP A 140 8.28 -8.30 -24.23
C ASP A 140 6.88 -7.80 -24.64
N GLY A 141 6.82 -6.63 -25.28
CA GLY A 141 5.60 -5.90 -25.59
C GLY A 141 4.57 -6.72 -26.38
N THR A 142 3.58 -7.26 -25.67
CA THR A 142 2.22 -7.50 -26.16
C THR A 142 1.25 -6.54 -25.48
N ASP A 143 1.61 -5.26 -25.39
CA ASP A 143 0.64 -4.17 -25.28
C ASP A 143 0.54 -3.55 -26.68
N THR A 144 -0.18 -4.22 -27.58
CA THR A 144 -0.81 -3.48 -28.68
C THR A 144 -1.83 -2.57 -27.99
N PRO A 145 -1.71 -1.23 -28.09
CA PRO A 145 -2.75 -0.36 -27.57
C PRO A 145 -4.04 -0.75 -28.29
N GLY A 146 -5.05 -1.22 -27.56
CA GLY A 146 -6.38 -1.30 -28.13
C GLY A 146 -6.74 0.08 -28.67
N GLU A 147 -7.05 0.17 -29.97
CA GLU A 147 -7.58 1.37 -30.60
C GLU A 147 -8.73 1.91 -29.73
N GLY A 148 -8.54 3.05 -29.06
CA GLY A 148 -9.61 3.69 -28.30
C GLY A 148 -9.23 4.50 -27.06
N TRP A 149 -7.98 4.48 -26.58
CA TRP A 149 -7.57 5.36 -25.47
C TRP A 149 -6.63 6.47 -25.96
N GLU A 150 -7.21 7.62 -26.31
CA GLU A 150 -6.47 8.88 -26.37
C GLU A 150 -6.28 9.41 -24.94
N SER A 151 -5.04 9.40 -24.46
CA SER A 151 -4.65 10.08 -23.22
C SER A 151 -4.84 11.59 -23.39
N PRO A 152 -5.65 12.28 -22.57
CA PRO A 152 -5.63 13.74 -22.59
C PRO A 152 -4.27 14.20 -22.08
N HIS A 153 -3.59 14.98 -22.92
CA HIS A 153 -2.32 15.64 -22.66
C HIS A 153 -2.27 16.27 -21.26
N LEU A 154 -1.51 15.66 -20.35
CA LEU A 154 -1.02 16.34 -19.15
C LEU A 154 0.38 16.89 -19.46
N HIS A 155 0.43 17.91 -20.32
CA HIS A 155 1.49 18.90 -20.23
C HIS A 155 1.13 19.80 -19.05
N GLU A 156 1.93 19.76 -17.99
CA GLU A 156 2.69 20.91 -17.49
C GLU A 156 3.23 20.60 -16.10
N GLN A 157 4.48 21.01 -15.90
CA GLN A 157 5.30 20.75 -14.73
C GLN A 157 4.73 21.47 -13.50
N ALA A 158 4.43 20.74 -12.43
CA ALA A 158 4.16 21.36 -11.13
C ALA A 158 5.49 21.70 -10.45
N SER A 159 6.06 22.86 -10.80
CA SER A 159 7.06 23.56 -10.00
C SER A 159 6.42 23.96 -8.67
N TRP A 160 6.97 23.48 -7.56
CA TRP A 160 6.52 23.81 -6.22
C TRP A 160 7.26 25.08 -5.77
N GLU A 161 6.66 26.25 -5.96
CA GLU A 161 7.10 27.49 -5.32
C GLU A 161 6.34 27.67 -3.99
N GLY A 162 7.10 27.75 -2.90
CA GLY A 162 6.58 27.98 -1.56
C GLY A 162 5.95 29.37 -1.42
N GLY A 163 4.82 29.42 -0.73
CA GLY A 163 4.17 30.65 -0.27
C GLY A 163 3.56 30.45 1.12
N PRO A 164 3.60 31.47 1.99
CA PRO A 164 3.56 31.30 3.45
C PRO A 164 2.14 31.16 3.99
N GLY A 165 2.08 30.66 5.23
CA GLY A 165 0.87 30.12 5.83
C GLY A 165 -0.22 31.11 6.19
N ARG A 166 -1.31 30.56 6.73
CA ARG A 166 -2.24 31.31 7.56
C ARG A 166 -2.92 30.38 8.54
N HIS A 167 -2.68 30.66 9.82
CA HIS A 167 -3.53 30.27 10.93
C HIS A 167 -4.94 30.85 10.73
N THR A 168 -5.95 30.02 10.98
CA THR A 168 -7.03 30.23 11.96
C THR A 168 -7.73 28.91 12.18
#